data_AF-A0A7J7HWH9-F1
#
_entry.id   AF-A0A7J7HWH9-F1
#
_cell.length_a   1.000
_cell.length_b   1.000
_cell.length_c   1.000
_cell.angle_alpha   90.00
_cell.angle_beta   90.00
_cell.angle_gamma   90.00
#
_symmetry.space_group_name_H-M   'P 1'
#
loop_
_entity.id
_entity.type
_entity.pdbx_description
1 polymer ?
#
loop_
_entity_poly.entity_id
_entity_poly.type
_entity_poly.pdbx_seq_one_letter_code
_entity_poly.pdbx_strand_id
1 'polypeptide(L)'
;MESGSNGEEPTSWDELYKIDLIPSELFLKFRKEIEGFRVGLNLELYNAPSNEYQTKLVLKPLSCDRKWKFIYEPLHHDVRLLSKKIPITRFLNLQVGIGHSFQLHATGWKWKLTTCLGGDGVSRIRNKTSLGLCPGVDFRFGWRADYVLPEFTGAVGTGEPLFNMNSGRLEASLDRIEAILTHTS
;
A
#
# COMPACT_ATOMS: atom_id res chain seq x y z
N MET A 1 -11.19 -22.44 51.53
CA MET A 1 -11.35 -21.30 50.61
C MET A 1 -10.13 -21.29 49.73
N GLU A 2 -10.25 -21.92 48.56
CA GLU A 2 -9.16 -21.96 47.58
C GLU A 2 -9.07 -20.58 46.94
N SER A 3 -7.96 -19.89 47.21
CA SER A 3 -7.56 -18.68 46.52
C SER A 3 -7.24 -19.04 45.07
N GLY A 4 -8.23 -18.92 44.20
CA GLY A 4 -8.05 -19.03 42.76
C GLY A 4 -7.05 -17.98 42.30
N SER A 5 -5.86 -18.43 41.91
CA SER A 5 -4.85 -17.60 41.27
C SER A 5 -5.34 -17.23 39.87
N ASN A 6 -6.16 -16.19 39.77
CA ASN A 6 -6.34 -15.46 38.51
C ASN A 6 -5.08 -14.61 38.28
N GLY A 7 -3.98 -15.29 38.01
CA GLY A 7 -2.79 -14.68 37.41
C GLY A 7 -2.89 -14.84 35.90
N GLU A 8 -3.77 -14.06 35.26
CA GLU A 8 -3.47 -13.67 33.89
C GLU A 8 -2.23 -12.78 34.00
N GLU A 9 -1.09 -13.30 33.54
CA GLU A 9 0.14 -12.50 33.42
C GLU A 9 -0.22 -11.22 32.65
N PRO A 10 0.25 -10.04 33.10
CA PRO A 10 -0.01 -8.81 32.38
C PRO A 10 0.52 -8.98 30.96
N THR A 11 -0.36 -8.79 29.97
CA THR A 11 -0.03 -8.80 28.54
C THR A 11 1.24 -7.97 28.39
N SER A 12 2.34 -8.62 28.02
CA SER A 12 3.64 -7.95 27.99
C SER A 12 3.52 -6.73 27.06
N TRP A 13 4.15 -5.61 27.39
CA TRP A 13 4.07 -4.42 26.53
C TRP A 13 4.51 -4.73 25.08
N ASP A 14 5.34 -5.74 24.90
CA ASP A 14 5.79 -6.25 23.60
C ASP A 14 4.68 -6.94 22.78
N GLU A 15 3.60 -7.42 23.41
CA GLU A 15 2.41 -7.95 22.72
C GLU A 15 1.47 -6.84 22.23
N LEU A 16 1.53 -5.65 22.84
CA LEU A 16 0.69 -4.49 22.48
C LEU A 16 1.24 -3.75 21.24
N TYR A 17 2.53 -3.95 20.91
CA TYR A 17 3.20 -3.33 19.78
C TYR A 17 3.83 -4.37 18.87
N LYS A 18 3.30 -4.53 17.66
CA LYS A 18 3.90 -5.35 16.63
C LYS A 18 4.46 -4.47 15.53
N ILE A 19 5.79 -4.47 15.36
CA ILE A 19 6.46 -3.72 14.29
C ILE A 19 7.13 -4.72 13.34
N ASP A 20 6.62 -4.80 12.12
CA ASP A 20 7.25 -5.58 11.04
C ASP A 20 8.03 -4.65 10.11
N LEU A 21 9.35 -4.82 10.09
CA LEU A 21 10.26 -4.03 9.24
C LEU A 21 10.65 -4.76 7.96
N ILE A 22 10.25 -6.02 7.78
CA ILE A 22 10.59 -6.78 6.58
C ILE A 22 9.64 -6.34 5.45
N PRO A 23 10.15 -5.72 4.38
CA PRO A 23 9.28 -5.26 3.30
C PRO A 23 8.72 -6.44 2.52
N SER A 24 7.40 -6.44 2.34
CA SER A 24 6.73 -7.40 1.45
C SER A 24 7.05 -7.12 -0.03
N GLU A 25 7.26 -5.85 -0.37
CA GLU A 25 7.49 -5.43 -1.75
C GLU A 25 8.74 -4.55 -1.91
N LEU A 26 9.59 -4.87 -2.87
CA LEU A 26 10.75 -4.09 -3.27
C LEU A 26 10.58 -3.60 -4.71
N PHE A 27 10.85 -2.32 -4.96
CA PHE A 27 10.76 -1.75 -6.30
C PHE A 27 12.05 -1.03 -6.66
N LEU A 28 12.55 -1.31 -7.86
CA LEU A 28 13.60 -0.51 -8.50
C LEU A 28 13.01 0.16 -9.73
N LYS A 29 13.00 1.50 -9.75
CA LYS A 29 12.34 2.29 -10.78
C LYS A 29 13.34 3.19 -11.47
N PHE A 30 13.65 2.90 -12.72
CA PHE A 30 14.38 3.79 -13.59
C PHE A 30 13.41 4.71 -14.30
N ARG A 31 13.72 5.99 -14.41
CA ARG A 31 12.91 7.00 -15.07
C ARG A 31 13.80 7.85 -15.95
N LYS A 32 13.34 8.11 -17.17
CA LYS A 32 13.95 9.06 -18.08
C LYS A 32 12.89 10.02 -18.57
N GLU A 33 13.23 11.30 -18.52
CA GLU A 33 12.40 12.37 -19.07
C GLU A 33 12.89 12.70 -20.47
N ILE A 34 11.98 12.64 -21.45
CA ILE A 34 12.26 12.84 -22.88
C ILE A 34 11.09 13.62 -23.47
N GLU A 35 11.35 14.80 -24.05
CA GLU A 35 10.38 15.57 -24.86
C GLU A 35 8.97 15.70 -24.22
N GLY A 36 8.90 15.97 -22.92
CA GLY A 36 7.62 16.13 -22.21
C GLY A 36 6.94 14.81 -21.79
N PHE A 37 7.62 13.67 -21.95
CA PHE A 37 7.19 12.37 -21.46
C PHE A 37 8.15 11.84 -20.40
N ARG A 38 7.59 11.08 -19.46
CA ARG A 38 8.35 10.26 -18.52
C ARG A 38 8.19 8.80 -18.91
N VAL A 39 9.29 8.23 -19.37
CA VAL A 39 9.45 6.80 -19.58
C VAL A 39 10.04 6.21 -18.31
N GLY A 40 9.57 5.05 -17.88
CA GLY A 40 10.15 4.36 -16.74
C GLY A 40 10.11 2.85 -16.89
N LEU A 41 11.13 2.21 -16.32
CA LEU A 41 11.24 0.78 -16.14
C LEU A 41 11.09 0.51 -14.65
N ASN A 42 10.02 -0.19 -14.26
CA ASN A 42 9.83 -0.65 -12.90
C ASN A 42 10.16 -2.14 -12.85
N LEU A 43 11.09 -2.50 -11.98
CA LEU A 43 11.32 -3.86 -11.52
C LEU A 43 10.66 -3.98 -10.15
N GLU A 44 9.76 -4.94 -9.99
CA GLU A 44 8.97 -5.18 -8.78
C GLU A 44 9.31 -6.58 -8.29
N LEU A 45 9.71 -6.72 -7.02
CA LEU A 45 10.01 -7.99 -6.38
C LEU A 45 9.10 -8.14 -5.15
N TYR A 46 8.43 -9.29 -5.05
CA TYR A 46 7.45 -9.59 -4.00
C TYR A 46 7.97 -10.76 -3.16
N ASN A 47 8.19 -10.56 -1.87
CA ASN A 47 8.87 -11.53 -1.00
C ASN A 47 7.99 -12.70 -0.51
N ALA A 48 6.66 -12.66 -0.69
CA ALA A 48 5.77 -13.73 -0.22
C ALA A 48 4.45 -13.77 -0.99
N PRO A 49 3.84 -14.97 -1.21
CA PRO A 49 4.33 -16.31 -0.83
C PRO A 49 5.21 -17.01 -1.89
N SER A 50 5.29 -16.49 -3.12
CA SER A 50 5.87 -17.18 -4.28
C SER A 50 7.18 -16.57 -4.81
N ASN A 51 7.75 -15.55 -4.15
CA ASN A 51 8.92 -14.80 -4.65
C ASN A 51 8.77 -14.38 -6.11
N GLU A 52 7.68 -13.67 -6.40
CA GLU A 52 7.36 -13.21 -7.75
C GLU A 52 8.15 -11.95 -8.11
N TYR A 53 8.57 -11.88 -9.37
CA TYR A 53 9.15 -10.68 -9.94
C TYR A 53 8.32 -10.22 -11.12
N GLN A 54 8.17 -8.91 -11.26
CA GLN A 54 7.45 -8.32 -12.37
C GLN A 54 8.25 -7.15 -12.94
N THR A 55 8.32 -7.10 -14.26
CA THR A 55 8.86 -5.95 -14.98
C THR A 55 7.70 -5.19 -15.61
N LYS A 56 7.74 -3.85 -15.52
CA LYS A 56 6.76 -2.97 -16.16
C LYS A 56 7.45 -1.81 -16.85
N LEU A 57 7.17 -1.63 -18.14
CA LEU A 57 7.45 -0.37 -18.83
C LEU A 57 6.28 0.57 -18.59
N VAL A 58 6.57 1.79 -18.18
CA VAL A 58 5.58 2.82 -17.87
C VAL A 58 5.88 4.05 -18.70
N LEU A 59 4.87 4.52 -19.43
CA LEU A 59 4.92 5.79 -20.14
C LEU A 59 3.82 6.69 -19.60
N LYS A 60 4.18 7.93 -19.27
CA LYS A 60 3.21 8.96 -18.92
C LYS A 60 3.69 10.34 -19.39
N PRO A 61 2.79 11.22 -19.80
CA PRO A 61 3.14 12.62 -20.04
C PRO A 61 3.59 13.32 -18.76
N LEU A 62 4.48 14.30 -18.89
CA LEU A 62 4.89 15.22 -17.82
C LEU A 62 3.89 16.35 -17.62
N SER A 63 3.21 16.76 -18.69
CA SER A 63 2.21 17.83 -18.69
C SER A 63 1.02 17.49 -17.77
N CYS A 64 0.59 18.45 -16.95
CA CYS A 64 -0.58 18.30 -16.08
C CYS A 64 -1.91 18.13 -16.82
N ASP A 65 -1.98 18.58 -18.08
CA ASP A 65 -3.19 18.55 -18.90
C ASP A 65 -3.48 17.14 -19.46
N ARG A 66 -2.42 16.43 -19.89
CA ARG A 66 -2.54 15.04 -20.35
C ARG A 66 -2.47 14.10 -19.16
N LYS A 67 -3.58 13.45 -18.83
CA LYS A 67 -3.77 12.68 -17.59
C LYS A 67 -3.95 11.18 -17.86
N TRP A 68 -2.96 10.55 -18.47
CA TRP A 68 -2.95 9.10 -18.70
C TRP A 68 -1.62 8.44 -18.30
N LYS A 69 -1.63 7.12 -18.18
CA LYS A 69 -0.48 6.28 -17.86
C LYS A 69 -0.61 4.99 -18.67
N PHE A 70 0.31 4.79 -19.58
CA PHE A 70 0.48 3.54 -20.31
C PHE A 70 1.42 2.63 -19.54
N ILE A 71 1.09 1.34 -19.50
CA ILE A 71 1.86 0.30 -18.83
C ILE A 71 1.93 -0.90 -19.77
N TYR A 72 3.13 -1.39 -19.99
CA TYR A 72 3.37 -2.66 -20.67
C TYR A 72 4.09 -3.61 -19.72
N GLU A 73 3.56 -4.83 -19.57
CA GLU A 73 4.10 -5.87 -18.72
C GLU A 73 4.68 -6.97 -19.63
N PRO A 74 6.00 -6.94 -19.95
CA PRO A 74 6.60 -7.80 -20.95
C PRO A 74 6.44 -9.30 -20.70
N LEU A 75 6.49 -9.76 -19.44
CA LEU A 75 6.38 -11.18 -19.10
C LEU A 75 5.02 -11.78 -19.45
N HIS A 76 3.95 -10.99 -19.29
CA HIS A 76 2.58 -11.43 -19.57
C HIS A 76 2.10 -10.99 -20.95
N HIS A 77 2.92 -10.21 -21.68
CA HIS A 77 2.52 -9.47 -22.86
C HIS A 77 1.19 -8.75 -22.63
N ASP A 78 1.10 -8.01 -21.52
CA ASP A 78 -0.10 -7.26 -21.15
C ASP A 78 0.11 -5.78 -21.42
N VAL A 79 -0.85 -5.14 -22.10
CA VAL A 79 -0.86 -3.71 -22.32
C VAL A 79 -2.01 -3.08 -21.55
N ARG A 80 -1.76 -2.01 -20.81
CA ARG A 80 -2.77 -1.30 -20.02
C ARG A 80 -2.63 0.20 -20.19
N LEU A 81 -3.74 0.87 -20.44
CA LEU A 81 -3.86 2.32 -20.46
C LEU A 81 -4.78 2.74 -19.32
N LEU A 82 -4.25 3.51 -18.37
CA LEU A 82 -4.97 4.01 -17.21
C LEU A 82 -5.11 5.54 -17.29
N SER A 83 -6.26 6.08 -16.90
CA SER A 83 -6.39 7.50 -16.61
C SER A 83 -5.70 7.85 -15.28
N LYS A 84 -5.30 9.12 -15.13
CA LYS A 84 -5.02 9.66 -13.79
C LYS A 84 -6.32 9.68 -13.00
N LYS A 85 -6.22 9.67 -11.67
CA LYS A 85 -7.35 9.89 -10.78
C LYS A 85 -8.11 11.17 -11.18
N ILE A 86 -9.37 11.00 -11.56
CA ILE A 86 -10.36 12.02 -11.89
C ILE A 86 -11.12 12.32 -10.59
N PRO A 87 -11.00 13.53 -10.03
CA PRO A 87 -11.78 13.89 -8.85
C PRO A 87 -13.26 14.00 -9.25
N ILE A 88 -14.12 13.14 -8.70
CA ILE A 88 -15.58 13.26 -8.85
C ILE A 88 -16.11 14.23 -7.79
N THR A 89 -15.59 14.14 -6.58
CA THR A 89 -15.93 15.03 -5.46
C THR A 89 -14.66 15.46 -4.73
N ARG A 90 -14.80 16.29 -3.68
CA ARG A 90 -13.67 16.67 -2.81
C ARG A 90 -12.98 15.46 -2.15
N PHE A 91 -13.72 14.37 -1.97
CA PHE A 91 -13.24 13.19 -1.27
C PHE A 91 -13.04 11.99 -2.19
N LEU A 92 -13.74 11.91 -3.32
CA LEU A 92 -13.75 10.75 -4.21
C LEU A 92 -12.97 11.00 -5.51
N ASN A 93 -12.18 10.00 -5.88
CA ASN A 93 -11.36 9.97 -7.07
C ASN A 93 -11.61 8.69 -7.86
N LEU A 94 -12.06 8.83 -9.11
CA LEU A 94 -12.24 7.72 -10.05
C LEU A 94 -11.02 7.55 -10.94
N GLN A 95 -10.59 6.32 -11.14
CA GLN A 95 -9.59 5.95 -12.12
C GLN A 95 -10.21 4.90 -13.04
N VAL A 96 -10.06 5.08 -14.35
CA VAL A 96 -10.56 4.15 -15.36
C VAL A 96 -9.37 3.69 -16.19
N GLY A 97 -9.43 2.47 -16.70
CA GLY A 97 -8.42 1.94 -17.56
C GLY A 97 -8.95 0.85 -18.47
N ILE A 98 -8.28 0.69 -19.60
CA ILE A 98 -8.49 -0.40 -20.53
C ILE A 98 -7.20 -1.20 -20.59
N GLY A 99 -7.32 -2.52 -20.65
CA GLY A 99 -6.18 -3.41 -20.80
C GLY A 99 -6.47 -4.49 -21.82
N HIS A 100 -5.43 -4.95 -22.49
CA HIS A 100 -5.47 -6.09 -23.37
C HIS A 100 -4.37 -7.07 -22.97
N SER A 101 -4.76 -8.33 -22.75
CA SER A 101 -3.83 -9.42 -22.56
C SER A 101 -3.69 -10.17 -23.87
N PHE A 102 -2.48 -10.15 -24.44
CA PHE A 102 -2.22 -10.85 -25.70
C PHE A 102 -2.14 -12.36 -25.49
N GLN A 103 -1.77 -12.83 -24.30
CA GLN A 103 -1.77 -14.27 -23.99
C GLN A 103 -3.19 -14.84 -23.98
N LEU A 104 -4.11 -14.17 -23.27
CA LEU A 104 -5.49 -14.60 -23.15
C LEU A 104 -6.40 -14.10 -24.28
N HIS A 105 -5.86 -13.33 -25.23
CA HIS A 105 -6.60 -12.71 -26.34
C HIS A 105 -7.85 -11.93 -25.87
N ALA A 106 -7.74 -11.28 -24.71
CA ALA A 106 -8.89 -10.67 -24.03
C ALA A 106 -8.64 -9.19 -23.74
N THR A 107 -9.63 -8.35 -24.09
CA THR A 107 -9.67 -6.93 -23.72
C THR A 107 -10.59 -6.74 -22.53
N GLY A 108 -10.09 -6.12 -21.47
CA GLY A 108 -10.83 -5.83 -20.25
C GLY A 108 -10.83 -4.34 -19.93
N TRP A 109 -11.88 -3.90 -19.23
CA TRP A 109 -11.98 -2.55 -18.69
C TRP A 109 -11.91 -2.64 -17.16
N LYS A 110 -11.14 -1.76 -16.53
CA LYS A 110 -10.94 -1.72 -15.09
C LYS A 110 -11.20 -0.31 -14.60
N TRP A 111 -12.05 -0.17 -13.59
CA TRP A 111 -12.28 1.10 -12.93
C TRP A 111 -12.01 0.95 -11.42
N LYS A 112 -11.63 2.05 -10.78
CA LYS A 112 -11.30 2.10 -9.36
C LYS A 112 -11.75 3.42 -8.77
N LEU A 113 -12.62 3.37 -7.76
CA LEU A 113 -13.00 4.52 -6.96
C LEU A 113 -12.14 4.56 -5.69
N THR A 114 -11.55 5.71 -5.36
CA THR A 114 -10.70 5.88 -4.17
C THR A 114 -11.09 7.13 -3.39
N THR A 115 -11.11 7.04 -2.06
CA THR A 115 -11.31 8.19 -1.18
C THR A 115 -9.97 8.77 -0.69
N CYS A 116 -9.87 10.09 -0.50
CA CYS A 116 -8.73 10.72 0.15
C CYS A 116 -8.80 10.65 1.69
N LEU A 117 -9.91 10.19 2.25
CA LEU A 117 -10.12 9.97 3.69
C LEU A 117 -9.43 8.70 4.22
N GLY A 118 -8.22 8.37 3.74
CA GLY A 118 -7.34 7.37 4.36
C GLY A 118 -8.00 6.03 4.78
N GLY A 119 -8.44 5.22 3.82
CA GLY A 119 -8.60 3.74 3.87
C GLY A 119 -9.05 3.01 5.16
N ASP A 120 -10.27 2.45 5.10
CA ASP A 120 -10.87 1.39 5.95
C ASP A 120 -10.90 1.62 7.47
N GLY A 121 -11.39 2.79 7.90
CA GLY A 121 -11.83 3.02 9.29
C GLY A 121 -10.99 4.04 10.05
N VAL A 122 -11.48 4.42 11.24
CA VAL A 122 -10.88 5.44 12.13
C VAL A 122 -9.49 5.04 12.62
N SER A 123 -9.12 3.77 12.46
CA SER A 123 -8.00 3.16 13.16
C SER A 123 -6.90 2.63 12.24
N ARG A 124 -6.91 2.96 10.94
CA ARG A 124 -5.85 2.55 10.01
C ARG A 124 -5.22 3.72 9.26
N ILE A 125 -3.89 3.81 9.32
CA ILE A 125 -3.09 4.78 8.58
C ILE A 125 -2.26 4.05 7.54
N ARG A 126 -2.26 4.54 6.30
CA ARG A 126 -1.36 4.07 5.25
C ARG A 126 -0.72 5.25 4.53
N ASN A 127 0.60 5.32 4.57
CA ASN A 127 1.32 6.46 4.03
C ASN A 127 2.56 6.05 3.21
N LYS A 128 3.13 7.01 2.49
CA LYS A 128 4.39 6.87 1.75
C LYS A 128 5.29 8.05 2.07
N THR A 129 6.45 7.76 2.66
CA THR A 129 7.48 8.75 2.92
C THR A 129 8.52 8.68 1.79
N SER A 130 8.96 9.83 1.26
CA SER A 130 10.03 9.88 0.24
C SER A 130 11.23 10.64 0.80
N LEU A 131 12.43 10.12 0.57
CA LEU A 131 13.71 10.67 0.98
C LEU A 131 14.61 10.79 -0.26
N GLY A 132 14.96 12.01 -0.66
CA GLY A 132 15.94 12.24 -1.72
C GLY A 132 17.35 12.13 -1.17
N LEU A 133 18.20 11.28 -1.76
CA LEU A 133 19.60 11.14 -1.32
C LEU A 133 20.53 12.09 -2.08
N CYS A 134 20.39 12.11 -3.40
CA CYS A 134 21.16 12.97 -4.29
C CYS A 134 20.32 13.28 -5.53
N PRO A 135 20.73 14.26 -6.37
CA PRO A 135 19.99 14.60 -7.58
C PRO A 135 19.75 13.38 -8.46
N GLY A 136 18.47 13.07 -8.70
CA GLY A 136 18.07 11.93 -9.52
C GLY A 136 17.98 10.59 -8.77
N VAL A 137 18.23 10.51 -7.46
CA VAL A 137 18.05 9.28 -6.68
C VAL A 137 17.17 9.52 -5.45
N ASP A 138 15.99 8.91 -5.45
CA ASP A 138 15.03 8.97 -4.35
C ASP A 138 14.74 7.58 -3.78
N PHE A 139 14.69 7.46 -2.46
CA PHE A 139 14.08 6.33 -1.77
C PHE A 139 12.67 6.66 -1.32
N ARG A 140 11.76 5.69 -1.43
CA ARG A 140 10.38 5.83 -0.97
C ARG A 140 9.94 4.62 -0.17
N PHE A 141 9.46 4.88 1.03
CA PHE A 141 9.02 3.88 1.98
C PHE A 141 7.50 3.97 2.12
N GLY A 142 6.80 2.92 1.73
CA GLY A 142 5.38 2.74 2.00
C GLY A 142 5.21 1.99 3.32
N TRP A 143 4.47 2.56 4.25
CA TRP A 143 4.25 1.99 5.57
C TRP A 143 2.77 2.06 5.95
N ARG A 144 2.39 1.20 6.89
CA ARG A 144 1.05 1.12 7.47
C ARG A 144 1.15 1.09 8.99
N ALA A 145 0.17 1.70 9.64
CA ALA A 145 -0.06 1.55 11.07
C ALA A 145 -1.56 1.27 11.29
N ASP A 146 -1.86 0.09 11.83
CA ASP A 146 -3.18 -0.35 12.23
C ASP A 146 -3.28 -0.23 13.75
N TYR A 147 -4.24 0.56 14.22
CA TYR A 147 -4.58 0.72 15.62
C TYR A 147 -5.85 -0.08 15.91
N VAL A 148 -5.81 -0.87 16.98
CA VAL A 148 -6.99 -1.51 17.54
C VAL A 148 -7.33 -0.73 18.79
N LEU A 149 -8.51 -0.10 18.78
CA LEU A 149 -8.98 0.71 19.90
C LEU A 149 -9.16 -0.18 21.15
N PRO A 150 -8.88 0.35 22.35
CA PRO A 150 -9.17 -0.36 23.57
C PRO A 150 -10.68 -0.63 23.69
N GLU A 151 -11.04 -1.82 24.17
CA GLU A 151 -12.41 -2.24 24.36
C GLU A 151 -12.66 -2.57 25.83
N PHE A 152 -13.75 -2.03 26.39
CA PHE A 152 -14.20 -2.29 27.75
C PHE A 152 -15.49 -3.08 27.66
N THR A 153 -15.49 -4.30 28.18
CA THR A 153 -16.68 -5.15 28.25
C THR A 153 -16.97 -5.51 29.70
N GLY A 154 -18.21 -5.80 30.02
CA GLY A 154 -18.61 -6.20 31.37
C GLY A 154 -20.03 -6.70 31.35
N ALA A 155 -20.29 -7.80 32.06
CA ALA A 155 -21.61 -8.39 32.12
C ALA A 155 -21.97 -8.76 33.56
N VAL A 156 -23.24 -8.62 33.90
CA VAL A 156 -23.78 -8.92 35.23
C VAL A 156 -24.83 -10.01 35.08
N GLY A 157 -24.64 -11.15 35.74
CA GLY A 157 -25.61 -12.24 35.78
C GLY A 157 -25.53 -13.27 34.64
N THR A 158 -24.56 -13.16 33.73
CA THR A 158 -24.34 -14.11 32.62
C THR A 158 -23.20 -15.11 32.85
N GLY A 159 -22.52 -15.03 34.00
CA GLY A 159 -21.33 -15.86 34.31
C GLY A 159 -20.03 -15.36 33.68
N GLU A 160 -20.10 -14.32 32.83
CA GLU A 160 -18.95 -13.57 32.31
C GLU A 160 -18.41 -12.58 33.36
N PRO A 161 -17.16 -12.11 33.21
CA PRO A 161 -16.56 -11.17 34.15
C PRO A 161 -17.33 -9.85 34.23
N LEU A 162 -17.44 -9.32 35.46
CA LEU A 162 -18.08 -8.02 35.75
C LEU A 162 -17.41 -6.86 35.00
N PHE A 163 -16.12 -6.99 34.72
CA PHE A 163 -15.32 -6.03 33.98
C PHE A 163 -14.17 -6.75 33.28
N ASN A 164 -13.99 -6.50 31.99
CA ASN A 164 -12.89 -6.97 31.17
C ASN A 164 -12.41 -5.80 30.29
N MET A 165 -11.09 -5.65 30.16
CA MET A 165 -10.46 -4.54 29.47
C MET A 165 -9.40 -5.08 28.50
N ASN A 166 -9.58 -4.79 27.21
CA ASN A 166 -8.54 -4.93 26.22
C ASN A 166 -7.89 -3.55 26.01
N SER A 167 -6.60 -3.43 26.25
CA SER A 167 -5.84 -2.17 26.12
C SER A 167 -5.65 -1.71 24.66
N GLY A 168 -6.13 -2.48 23.68
CA GLY A 168 -5.89 -2.21 22.28
C GLY A 168 -4.49 -2.65 21.85
N ARG A 169 -4.18 -2.55 20.56
CA ARG A 169 -2.86 -2.90 20.01
C ARG A 169 -2.49 -2.00 18.85
N LEU A 170 -1.19 -1.75 18.66
CA LEU A 170 -0.65 -1.05 17.50
C LEU A 170 0.17 -2.02 16.66
N GLU A 171 -0.23 -2.19 15.41
CA GLU A 171 0.51 -2.97 14.42
C GLU A 171 1.06 -2.03 13.35
N ALA A 172 2.38 -1.88 13.28
CA ALA A 172 3.04 -1.11 12.24
C ALA A 172 3.80 -2.04 11.28
N SER A 173 3.70 -1.79 9.98
CA SER A 173 4.38 -2.59 8.97
C SER A 173 5.01 -1.74 7.89
N LEU A 174 6.20 -2.15 7.43
CA LEU A 174 6.82 -1.64 6.23
C LEU A 174 6.28 -2.40 5.01
N ASP A 175 5.25 -1.88 4.36
CA ASP A 175 4.63 -2.52 3.19
C ASP A 175 5.62 -2.61 2.00
N ARG A 176 6.37 -1.54 1.74
CA ARG A 176 7.10 -1.38 0.48
C ARG A 176 8.32 -0.48 0.58
N ILE A 177 9.39 -0.84 -0.14
CA ILE A 177 10.52 0.06 -0.42
C ILE A 177 10.63 0.29 -1.94
N GLU A 178 10.79 1.53 -2.37
CA GLU A 178 11.06 1.90 -3.76
C GLU A 178 12.39 2.67 -3.83
N ALA A 179 13.33 2.19 -4.64
CA ALA A 179 14.48 2.94 -5.12
C ALA A 179 14.15 3.55 -6.49
N ILE A 180 14.29 4.86 -6.65
CA ILE A 180 13.89 5.58 -7.85
C ILE A 180 15.10 6.32 -8.39
N LEU A 181 15.52 5.96 -9.60
CA LEU A 181 16.54 6.66 -10.35
C LEU A 181 15.87 7.46 -11.47
N THR A 182 16.05 8.77 -11.48
CA THR A 182 15.46 9.69 -12.46
C THR A 182 16.58 10.44 -13.18
N HIS A 183 16.65 10.24 -14.50
CA HIS A 183 17.54 10.97 -15.38
C HIS A 183 16.77 12.06 -16.14
N THR A 184 17.16 13.31 -15.91
CA THR A 184 16.72 14.49 -16.67
C THR A 184 17.84 14.88 -17.60
N SER A 185 17.66 14.70 -18.91
CA SER A 185 18.62 15.18 -19.92
C SER A 185 18.24 16.57 -20.41
#